data_AF-A0A418YA20-F1
#
_entry.id   AF-A0A418YA20-F1
#
_cell.length_a   1.000
_cell.length_b   1.000
_cell.length_c   1.000
_cell.angle_alpha   90.00
_cell.angle_beta   90.00
_cell.angle_gamma   90.00
#
_symmetry.space_group_name_H-M   'P 1'
#
loop_
_entity.id
_entity.type
_entity.pdbx_description
1 polymer ?
#
loop_
_entity_poly.entity_id
_entity_poly.type
_entity_poly.pdbx_seq_one_letter_code
_entity_poly.pdbx_strand_id
1 'polypeptide(L)'
;MSNEIKIAGMTPVFFNMHLWSGGGSLKPSDIGLHEDEVPKDLVNLGRIVAVKPCDLRWFLSKRKNLAYFLDNVGVRHAGGWLIPDSALEETKAKFEQATRDFLVEKQTFISRVERLIDESIEEAMAAGSPRLAEAIQNIAKRPDELEAIMQFSWSHLQDETGQIARSLLDNIAWLASKAKATVFNQQRKNPNKVTRGTFKGLVAIQKKMEGLSYLHSSLTPAAQRIADVLRKVDMRDGEKSTELSEQQWFELELLLSFLSDPEQLSNYASRCQSEASGAALNQPADSMAESQPAETLPDAHSDNVVLVSTEAASAAPTTSPHFSAAF
;
A
#
# COMPACT_ATOMS: atom_id res chain seq x y z
N MET A 1 15.22 -19.22 2.55
CA MET A 1 15.06 -18.42 3.78
C MET A 1 15.28 -16.97 3.39
N SER A 2 14.21 -16.22 3.14
CA SER A 2 14.29 -14.76 3.00
C SER A 2 13.71 -14.18 4.28
N ASN A 3 14.56 -13.52 5.06
CA ASN A 3 14.20 -12.84 6.30
C ASN A 3 13.33 -11.62 5.98
N GLU A 4 12.01 -11.79 5.99
CA GLU A 4 11.11 -10.67 6.26
C GLU A 4 11.12 -10.45 7.77
N ILE A 5 11.88 -9.45 8.21
CA ILE A 5 11.78 -8.98 9.60
C ILE A 5 10.46 -8.21 9.68
N LYS A 6 9.36 -8.92 9.96
CA LYS A 6 8.19 -8.29 10.57
C LYS A 6 8.60 -7.91 11.99
N ILE A 7 9.01 -6.66 12.19
CA ILE A 7 9.16 -6.12 13.54
C ILE A 7 7.74 -6.05 14.11
N ALA A 8 7.42 -6.92 15.06
CA ALA A 8 6.09 -6.98 15.66
C ALA A 8 5.68 -5.60 16.19
N GLY A 9 4.47 -5.14 15.84
CA GLY A 9 3.94 -3.84 16.26
C GLY A 9 4.38 -2.64 15.41
N MET A 10 5.06 -2.87 14.27
CA MET A 10 5.49 -1.82 13.35
C MET A 10 4.99 -2.08 11.93
N THR A 11 4.50 -1.02 11.29
CA THR A 11 4.01 -1.04 9.91
C THR A 11 4.93 -0.18 9.04
N PRO A 12 5.46 -0.69 7.90
CA PRO A 12 6.21 0.14 6.98
C PRO A 12 5.26 0.97 6.12
N VAL A 13 5.65 2.24 5.94
CA VAL A 13 4.95 3.28 5.19
C VAL A 13 5.92 3.85 4.16
N PHE A 14 5.42 4.01 2.94
CA PHE A 14 6.14 4.59 1.82
C PHE A 14 5.34 5.77 1.28
N PHE A 15 6.03 6.83 0.85
CA PHE A 15 5.39 7.88 0.08
C PHE A 15 6.31 8.45 -0.97
N ASN A 16 5.73 8.92 -2.06
CA ASN A 16 6.40 9.57 -3.15
C ASN A 16 5.61 10.81 -3.59
N MET A 17 6.33 11.89 -3.86
CA MET A 17 5.79 13.10 -4.45
C MET A 17 6.67 13.44 -5.66
N HIS A 18 6.20 13.06 -6.84
CA HIS A 18 6.84 13.36 -8.10
C HIS A 18 6.45 14.77 -8.53
N LEU A 19 7.45 15.63 -8.75
CA LEU A 19 7.26 17.06 -9.03
C LEU A 19 8.04 17.45 -10.28
N TRP A 20 7.45 18.36 -11.07
CA TRP A 20 8.24 19.10 -12.05
C TRP A 20 9.10 20.14 -11.32
N SER A 21 10.31 20.34 -11.81
CA SER A 21 11.32 21.21 -11.20
C SER A 21 11.25 22.66 -11.68
N GLY A 22 10.22 23.04 -12.44
CA GLY A 22 9.98 24.41 -12.89
C GLY A 22 10.93 24.89 -14.00
N GLY A 23 11.67 23.99 -14.65
CA GLY A 23 12.64 24.39 -15.68
C GLY A 23 13.32 23.21 -16.35
N GLY A 24 14.39 23.50 -17.09
CA GLY A 24 15.10 22.54 -17.93
C GLY A 24 16.61 22.63 -17.75
N SER A 25 17.29 21.50 -17.95
CA SER A 25 18.75 21.42 -17.92
C SER A 25 19.32 21.99 -19.22
N LEU A 26 19.34 23.32 -19.34
CA LEU A 26 20.00 24.04 -20.42
C LEU A 26 20.82 25.17 -19.81
N LYS A 27 22.07 25.32 -20.24
CA LYS A 27 22.93 26.42 -19.76
C LYS A 27 22.76 27.64 -20.66
N PRO A 28 22.96 28.86 -20.14
CA PRO A 28 23.01 30.08 -20.94
C PRO A 28 24.01 30.01 -22.11
N SER A 29 25.17 29.39 -21.87
CA SER A 29 26.19 29.21 -22.90
C SER A 29 25.73 28.31 -24.05
N ASP A 30 24.84 27.35 -23.78
CA ASP A 30 24.29 26.44 -24.80
C ASP A 30 23.37 27.18 -25.78
N ILE A 31 22.83 28.34 -25.37
CA ILE A 31 22.03 29.25 -26.21
C ILE A 31 22.82 30.50 -26.63
N GLY A 32 24.14 30.49 -26.42
CA GLY A 32 25.04 31.56 -26.84
C GLY A 32 24.82 32.89 -26.10
N LEU A 33 24.44 32.81 -24.81
CA LEU A 33 24.34 33.95 -23.90
C LEU A 33 25.53 33.98 -22.93
N HIS A 34 26.04 35.18 -22.65
CA HIS A 34 27.02 35.40 -21.60
C HIS A 34 26.34 35.54 -20.23
N GLU A 35 27.04 35.20 -19.15
CA GLU A 35 26.47 35.17 -17.78
C GLU A 35 25.98 36.56 -17.33
N ASP A 36 26.57 37.64 -17.86
CA ASP A 36 26.20 39.03 -17.57
C ASP A 36 24.94 39.50 -18.31
N GLU A 37 24.47 38.75 -19.31
CA GLU A 37 23.33 39.11 -20.17
C GLU A 37 22.02 38.45 -19.71
N VAL A 38 22.05 37.67 -18.62
CA VAL A 38 20.92 36.82 -18.22
C VAL A 38 20.40 37.18 -16.82
N PRO A 39 19.08 37.43 -16.66
CA PRO A 39 18.49 37.62 -15.35
C PRO A 39 18.76 36.44 -14.42
N LYS A 40 19.32 36.71 -13.24
CA LYS A 40 19.65 35.69 -12.22
C LYS A 40 18.44 34.91 -11.72
N ASP A 41 17.25 35.49 -11.82
CA ASP A 41 16.01 34.83 -11.39
C ASP A 41 15.51 33.80 -12.41
N LEU A 42 15.93 33.92 -13.67
CA LEU A 42 15.59 32.99 -14.76
C LEU A 42 16.68 31.94 -15.03
N VAL A 43 17.86 32.10 -14.43
CA VAL A 43 18.96 31.14 -14.53
C VAL A 43 19.58 30.86 -13.17
N ASN A 44 19.51 29.60 -12.76
CA ASN A 44 20.07 29.14 -11.49
C ASN A 44 21.05 27.98 -11.75
N LEU A 45 22.34 28.18 -11.41
CA LEU A 45 23.38 27.15 -11.44
C LEU A 45 23.48 26.37 -12.78
N GLY A 46 23.41 27.10 -13.90
CA GLY A 46 23.49 26.48 -15.24
C GLY A 46 22.20 25.80 -15.68
N ARG A 47 21.05 26.27 -15.19
CA ARG A 47 19.74 25.74 -15.49
C ARG A 47 18.77 26.88 -15.77
N ILE A 48 18.02 26.79 -16.86
CA ILE A 48 16.98 27.76 -17.20
C ILE A 48 15.70 27.43 -16.45
N VAL A 49 15.11 28.46 -15.86
CA VAL A 49 13.90 28.41 -15.04
C VAL A 49 12.74 28.93 -15.88
N ALA A 50 11.71 28.11 -16.08
CA ALA A 50 10.46 28.51 -16.74
C ALA A 50 9.38 28.95 -15.75
N VAL A 51 9.44 28.44 -14.52
CA VAL A 51 8.57 28.82 -13.40
C VAL A 51 9.42 28.99 -12.16
N LYS A 52 9.26 30.12 -11.47
CA LYS A 52 10.11 30.51 -10.35
C LYS A 52 9.99 29.50 -9.20
N PRO A 53 11.07 29.23 -8.44
CA PRO A 53 11.03 28.29 -7.31
C PRO A 53 10.01 28.65 -6.22
N CYS A 54 9.66 29.94 -6.09
CA CYS A 54 8.64 30.41 -5.15
C CYS A 54 7.25 29.83 -5.46
N ASP A 55 6.90 29.62 -6.73
CA ASP A 55 5.60 29.07 -7.14
C ASP A 55 5.49 27.58 -6.86
N LEU A 56 6.63 26.89 -6.74
CA LEU A 56 6.70 25.47 -6.36
C LEU A 56 6.88 25.26 -4.85
N ARG A 57 7.01 26.35 -4.06
CA ARG A 57 7.36 26.31 -2.65
C ARG A 57 6.39 25.48 -1.82
N TRP A 58 5.09 25.54 -2.14
CA TRP A 58 4.08 24.75 -1.43
C TRP A 58 4.38 23.25 -1.51
N PHE A 59 4.63 22.72 -2.71
CA PHE A 59 4.90 21.30 -2.94
C PHE A 59 6.18 20.86 -2.23
N LEU A 60 7.25 21.63 -2.38
CA LEU A 60 8.55 21.36 -1.75
C LEU A 60 8.43 21.36 -0.22
N SER A 61 7.70 22.32 0.33
CA SER A 61 7.44 22.41 1.77
C SER A 61 6.58 21.26 2.26
N LYS A 62 5.50 20.92 1.54
CA LYS A 62 4.62 19.80 1.89
C LYS A 62 5.38 18.47 1.89
N ARG A 63 6.20 18.20 0.87
CA ARG A 63 7.07 17.01 0.80
C ARG A 63 8.00 16.93 2.00
N LYS A 64 8.67 18.03 2.35
CA LYS A 64 9.58 18.10 3.50
C LYS A 64 8.84 17.89 4.82
N ASN A 65 7.68 18.49 4.99
CA ASN A 65 6.86 18.38 6.20
C ASN A 65 6.33 16.97 6.42
N LEU A 66 5.95 16.26 5.35
CA LEU A 66 5.54 14.85 5.44
C LEU A 66 6.70 13.93 5.79
N ALA A 67 7.86 14.13 5.17
CA ALA A 67 9.07 13.40 5.55
C ALA A 67 9.45 13.64 7.01
N TYR A 68 9.42 14.90 7.45
CA TYR A 68 9.69 15.27 8.84
C TYR A 68 8.67 14.66 9.82
N PHE A 69 7.39 14.60 9.45
CA PHE A 69 6.40 13.91 10.26
C PHE A 69 6.74 12.43 10.45
N LEU A 70 7.04 11.71 9.37
CA LEU A 70 7.41 10.31 9.46
C LEU A 70 8.74 10.09 10.20
N ASP A 71 9.69 11.01 10.08
CA ASP A 71 10.95 10.98 10.84
C ASP A 71 10.73 11.15 12.36
N ASN A 72 9.66 11.81 12.80
CA ASN A 72 9.33 11.94 14.22
C ASN A 72 8.50 10.77 14.77
N VAL A 73 7.68 10.15 13.92
CA VAL A 73 6.78 9.06 14.33
C VAL A 73 7.48 7.71 14.27
N GLY A 74 8.39 7.53 13.32
CA GLY A 74 9.00 6.23 13.02
C GLY A 74 10.48 6.32 12.69
N VAL A 75 11.02 5.20 12.21
CA VAL A 75 12.44 5.06 11.87
C VAL A 75 12.58 4.74 10.38
N ARG A 76 13.56 5.36 9.71
CA ARG A 76 13.84 5.09 8.29
C ARG A 76 14.25 3.63 8.08
N HIS A 77 13.61 2.96 7.13
CA HIS A 77 13.88 1.56 6.79
C HIS A 77 13.53 1.27 5.33
N ALA A 78 14.44 0.59 4.61
CA ALA A 78 14.24 0.07 3.25
C ALA A 78 13.62 1.06 2.24
N GLY A 79 13.98 2.34 2.30
CA GLY A 79 13.43 3.38 1.40
C GLY A 79 12.09 3.98 1.84
N GLY A 80 11.58 3.61 3.00
CA GLY A 80 10.43 4.21 3.67
C GLY A 80 10.66 4.40 5.17
N TRP A 81 9.57 4.34 5.93
CA TRP A 81 9.57 4.48 7.40
C TRP A 81 8.84 3.31 8.03
N LEU A 82 9.40 2.74 9.09
CA LEU A 82 8.68 1.86 10.01
C LEU A 82 8.06 2.73 11.09
N ILE A 83 6.73 2.72 11.18
CA ILE A 83 5.97 3.44 12.21
C ILE A 83 5.30 2.44 13.17
N PRO A 84 5.07 2.80 14.44
CA PRO A 84 4.29 1.98 15.35
C PRO A 84 2.85 1.82 14.85
N ASP A 85 2.26 0.63 15.05
CA ASP A 85 0.87 0.35 14.64
C ASP A 85 -0.13 1.30 15.30
N SER A 86 0.17 1.78 16.52
CA SER A 86 -0.64 2.78 17.22
C SER A 86 -0.70 4.14 16.52
N ALA A 87 0.32 4.47 15.71
CA ALA A 87 0.41 5.73 14.95
C ALA A 87 -0.09 5.59 13.51
N LEU A 88 -0.53 4.40 13.09
CA LEU A 88 -0.96 4.13 11.73
C LEU A 88 -2.18 4.95 11.35
N GLU A 89 -3.21 4.98 12.18
CA GLU A 89 -4.46 5.71 11.87
C GLU A 89 -4.25 7.23 11.78
N GLU A 90 -3.41 7.80 12.65
CA GLU A 90 -3.02 9.22 12.55
C GLU A 90 -2.25 9.48 11.24
N THR A 91 -1.33 8.58 10.88
CA THR A 91 -0.56 8.66 9.64
C THR A 91 -1.49 8.60 8.43
N LYS A 92 -2.43 7.66 8.38
CA LYS A 92 -3.43 7.55 7.31
C LYS A 92 -4.21 8.86 7.14
N ALA A 93 -4.80 9.37 8.23
CA ALA A 93 -5.58 10.61 8.18
C ALA A 93 -4.76 11.80 7.64
N LYS A 94 -3.50 11.92 8.06
CA LYS A 94 -2.59 12.98 7.62
C LYS A 94 -2.19 12.86 6.15
N PHE A 95 -1.93 11.65 5.67
CA PHE A 95 -1.56 11.40 4.27
C PHE A 95 -2.76 11.49 3.32
N GLU A 96 -3.95 11.09 3.75
CA GLU A 96 -5.19 11.33 3.01
C GLU A 96 -5.49 12.83 2.89
N GLN A 97 -5.32 13.59 3.98
CA GLN A 97 -5.44 15.05 3.92
C GLN A 97 -4.40 15.64 2.98
N ALA A 98 -3.13 15.20 3.07
CA ALA A 98 -2.08 15.66 2.17
C ALA A 98 -2.37 15.32 0.70
N THR A 99 -3.02 14.18 0.42
CA THR A 99 -3.46 13.80 -0.91
C THR A 99 -4.49 14.79 -1.45
N ARG A 100 -5.51 15.11 -0.64
CA ARG A 100 -6.53 16.10 -1.00
C ARG A 100 -5.92 17.49 -1.23
N ASP A 101 -5.09 17.95 -0.31
CA ASP A 101 -4.43 19.26 -0.42
C ASP A 101 -3.53 19.32 -1.67
N PHE A 102 -2.84 18.23 -1.99
CA PHE A 102 -1.99 18.14 -3.17
C PHE A 102 -2.79 18.25 -4.46
N LEU A 103 -3.94 17.57 -4.55
CA LEU A 103 -4.81 17.64 -5.73
C LEU A 103 -5.36 19.06 -5.92
N VAL A 104 -5.78 19.72 -4.83
CA VAL A 104 -6.25 21.11 -4.88
C VAL A 104 -5.15 22.05 -5.34
N GLU A 105 -3.98 22.03 -4.68
CA GLU A 105 -2.87 22.92 -5.07
C GLU A 105 -2.36 22.59 -6.47
N LYS A 106 -2.35 21.32 -6.89
CA LYS A 106 -2.01 20.91 -8.26
C LYS A 106 -2.95 21.57 -9.26
N GLN A 107 -4.26 21.52 -9.04
CA GLN A 107 -5.23 22.15 -9.94
C GLN A 107 -5.04 23.67 -9.99
N THR A 108 -4.82 24.30 -8.84
CA THR A 108 -4.53 25.75 -8.74
C THR A 108 -3.22 26.11 -9.42
N PHE A 109 -2.19 25.26 -9.33
CA PHE A 109 -0.91 25.46 -9.98
C PHE A 109 -1.02 25.33 -11.50
N ILE A 110 -1.69 24.29 -11.98
CA ILE A 110 -1.90 24.05 -13.42
C ILE A 110 -2.68 25.20 -14.05
N SER A 111 -3.71 25.74 -13.38
CA SER A 111 -4.50 26.85 -13.93
C SER A 111 -3.72 28.18 -14.03
N ARG A 112 -2.64 28.35 -13.26
CA ARG A 112 -1.78 29.55 -13.33
C ARG A 112 -0.50 29.36 -14.16
N VAL A 113 -0.16 28.13 -14.54
CA VAL A 113 1.19 27.82 -15.05
C VAL A 113 1.50 28.51 -16.38
N GLU A 114 0.52 28.58 -17.28
CA GLU A 114 0.68 29.27 -18.57
C GLU A 114 1.04 30.74 -18.36
N ARG A 115 0.29 31.44 -17.49
CA ARG A 115 0.57 32.82 -17.11
C ARG A 115 1.98 32.98 -16.51
N LEU A 116 2.42 32.06 -15.64
CA LEU A 116 3.75 32.13 -15.03
C LEU A 116 4.88 31.95 -16.06
N ILE A 117 4.65 31.11 -17.07
CA ILE A 117 5.58 30.91 -18.19
C ILE A 117 5.62 32.18 -19.05
N ASP A 118 4.45 32.74 -19.39
CA ASP A 118 4.35 33.97 -20.17
C ASP A 118 5.05 35.15 -19.47
N GLU A 119 4.86 35.31 -18.15
CA GLU A 119 5.57 36.30 -17.34
C GLU A 119 7.09 36.12 -17.41
N SER A 120 7.57 34.86 -17.38
CA SER A 120 9.00 34.56 -17.48
C SER A 120 9.56 34.84 -18.88
N ILE A 121 8.76 34.64 -19.92
CA ILE A 121 9.10 34.98 -21.31
C ILE A 121 9.16 36.50 -21.49
N GLU A 122 8.18 37.23 -20.96
CA GLU A 122 8.16 38.70 -20.99
C GLU A 122 9.36 39.30 -20.25
N GLU A 123 9.71 38.75 -19.09
CA GLU A 123 10.90 39.15 -18.33
C GLU A 123 12.20 38.91 -19.11
N ALA A 124 12.33 37.76 -19.79
CA ALA A 124 13.47 37.48 -20.66
C ALA A 124 13.56 38.43 -21.87
N MET A 125 12.43 38.79 -22.46
CA MET A 125 12.36 39.75 -23.57
C MET A 125 12.70 41.16 -23.12
N ALA A 126 12.21 41.60 -21.96
CA ALA A 126 12.50 42.90 -21.37
C ALA A 126 13.99 43.03 -20.99
N ALA A 127 14.65 41.93 -20.64
CA ALA A 127 16.09 41.85 -20.43
C ALA A 127 16.91 41.86 -21.73
N GLY A 128 16.28 41.96 -22.90
CA GLY A 128 16.95 42.01 -24.20
C GLY A 128 17.45 40.65 -24.70
N SER A 129 16.87 39.55 -24.20
CA SER A 129 17.36 38.20 -24.46
C SER A 129 16.32 37.28 -25.15
N PRO A 130 16.05 37.46 -26.46
CA PRO A 130 15.08 36.65 -27.19
C PRO A 130 15.38 35.15 -27.21
N ARG A 131 16.67 34.78 -27.18
CA ARG A 131 17.08 33.37 -27.12
C ARG A 131 16.70 32.70 -25.80
N LEU A 132 16.74 33.46 -24.70
CA LEU A 132 16.30 32.96 -23.40
C LEU A 132 14.79 32.75 -23.39
N ALA A 133 14.02 33.67 -23.98
CA ALA A 133 12.58 33.53 -24.14
C ALA A 133 12.22 32.26 -24.94
N GLU A 134 12.89 32.02 -26.07
CA GLU A 134 12.72 30.80 -26.87
C GLU A 134 13.12 29.55 -26.08
N ALA A 135 14.22 29.60 -25.33
CA ALA A 135 14.65 28.50 -24.48
C ALA A 135 13.62 28.17 -23.38
N ILE A 136 13.06 29.19 -22.72
CA ILE A 136 11.98 29.04 -21.72
C ILE A 136 10.77 28.37 -22.36
N GLN A 137 10.36 28.82 -23.55
CA GLN A 137 9.24 28.22 -24.28
C GLN A 137 9.48 26.75 -24.63
N ASN A 138 10.71 26.38 -24.98
CA ASN A 138 11.08 25.01 -25.34
C ASN A 138 11.13 24.05 -24.14
N ILE A 139 11.51 24.53 -22.95
CA ILE A 139 11.56 23.71 -21.73
C ILE A 139 10.22 23.69 -20.98
N ALA A 140 9.35 24.67 -21.26
CA ALA A 140 8.06 24.82 -20.63
C ALA A 140 7.20 23.58 -20.87
N LYS A 141 6.43 23.21 -19.85
CA LYS A 141 5.57 22.04 -19.87
C LYS A 141 4.13 22.47 -20.02
N ARG A 142 3.41 21.78 -20.91
CA ARG A 142 1.98 22.00 -21.10
C ARG A 142 1.20 21.56 -19.86
N PRO A 143 0.03 22.15 -19.59
CA PRO A 143 -0.87 21.74 -18.51
C PRO A 143 -1.09 20.21 -18.43
N ASP A 144 -1.40 19.57 -19.57
CA ASP A 144 -1.63 18.12 -19.64
C ASP A 144 -0.39 17.28 -19.29
N GLU A 145 0.80 17.76 -19.64
CA GLU A 145 2.06 17.08 -19.26
C GLU A 145 2.31 17.21 -17.76
N LEU A 146 2.00 18.37 -17.17
CA LEU A 146 2.14 18.61 -15.73
C LEU A 146 1.13 17.81 -14.92
N GLU A 147 -0.08 17.64 -15.45
CA GLU A 147 -1.10 16.73 -14.92
C GLU A 147 -0.52 15.31 -14.76
N ALA A 148 0.17 14.81 -15.79
CA ALA A 148 0.75 13.47 -15.77
C ALA A 148 2.01 13.37 -14.89
N ILE A 149 2.87 14.40 -14.89
CA ILE A 149 4.15 14.41 -14.16
C ILE A 149 3.94 14.61 -12.66
N MET A 150 3.03 15.48 -12.25
CA MET A 150 2.83 15.82 -10.84
C MET A 150 1.93 14.79 -10.16
N GLN A 151 2.56 13.90 -9.41
CA GLN A 151 1.89 12.78 -8.75
C GLN A 151 2.24 12.74 -7.27
N PHE A 152 1.25 12.36 -6.47
CA PHE A 152 1.41 12.05 -5.06
C PHE A 152 0.88 10.65 -4.82
N SER A 153 1.71 9.80 -4.20
CA SER A 153 1.32 8.46 -3.82
C SER A 153 1.88 8.14 -2.44
N TRP A 154 1.15 7.33 -1.70
CA TRP A 154 1.60 6.75 -0.45
C TRP A 154 0.97 5.36 -0.29
N SER A 155 1.66 4.49 0.42
CA SER A 155 1.25 3.11 0.69
C SER A 155 1.73 2.70 2.05
N HIS A 156 1.08 1.67 2.60
CA HIS A 156 1.55 0.93 3.76
C HIS A 156 1.47 -0.56 3.47
N LEU A 157 2.24 -1.38 4.19
CA LEU A 157 2.37 -2.82 3.85
C LEU A 157 1.04 -3.54 3.70
N GLN A 158 0.05 -3.23 4.55
CA GLN A 158 -1.26 -3.87 4.47
C GLN A 158 -1.98 -3.56 3.15
N ASP A 159 -1.84 -2.33 2.62
CA ASP A 159 -2.37 -1.96 1.30
C ASP A 159 -1.63 -2.65 0.16
N GLU A 160 -0.30 -2.77 0.23
CA GLU A 160 0.48 -3.47 -0.80
C GLU A 160 0.18 -4.96 -0.81
N THR A 161 0.08 -5.57 0.37
CA THR A 161 -0.33 -6.98 0.51
C THR A 161 -1.74 -7.19 -0.03
N GLY A 162 -2.66 -6.26 0.24
CA GLY A 162 -4.03 -6.29 -0.27
C GLY A 162 -4.12 -6.09 -1.79
N GLN A 163 -3.33 -5.19 -2.37
CA GLN A 163 -3.26 -4.98 -3.82
C GLN A 163 -2.65 -6.17 -4.55
N ILE A 164 -1.57 -6.75 -4.01
CA ILE A 164 -0.96 -7.97 -4.53
C ILE A 164 -1.98 -9.12 -4.45
N ALA A 165 -2.69 -9.26 -3.33
CA ALA A 165 -3.74 -10.26 -3.18
C ALA A 165 -4.84 -10.08 -4.23
N ARG A 166 -5.36 -8.85 -4.43
CA ARG A 166 -6.41 -8.55 -5.42
C ARG A 166 -5.96 -8.82 -6.85
N SER A 167 -4.82 -8.27 -7.27
CA SER A 167 -4.26 -8.49 -8.61
C SER A 167 -4.06 -9.98 -8.93
N LEU A 168 -3.76 -10.76 -7.91
CA LEU A 168 -3.51 -12.18 -8.04
C LEU A 168 -4.79 -13.02 -8.00
N LEU A 169 -5.81 -12.60 -7.24
CA LEU A 169 -7.18 -13.11 -7.37
C LEU A 169 -7.70 -12.87 -8.79
N ASP A 170 -7.47 -11.70 -9.38
CA ASP A 170 -7.84 -11.41 -10.77
C ASP A 170 -7.11 -12.35 -11.75
N ASN A 171 -5.84 -12.67 -11.48
CA ASN A 171 -5.09 -13.63 -12.30
C ASN A 171 -5.66 -15.06 -12.19
N ILE A 172 -6.05 -15.49 -10.97
CA ILE A 172 -6.71 -16.77 -10.74
C ILE A 172 -8.05 -16.81 -11.47
N ALA A 173 -8.84 -15.74 -11.38
CA ALA A 173 -10.12 -15.62 -12.06
C ALA A 173 -9.99 -15.69 -13.59
N TRP A 174 -8.97 -15.02 -14.14
CA TRP A 174 -8.64 -15.12 -15.55
C TRP A 174 -8.23 -16.54 -15.97
N LEU A 175 -7.37 -17.21 -15.18
CA LEU A 175 -6.96 -18.60 -15.45
C LEU A 175 -8.15 -19.57 -15.38
N ALA A 176 -9.02 -19.41 -14.38
CA ALA A 176 -10.23 -20.19 -14.21
C ALA A 176 -11.21 -19.96 -15.39
N SER A 177 -11.38 -18.72 -15.83
CA SER A 177 -12.19 -18.37 -17.00
C SER A 177 -11.67 -19.03 -18.27
N LYS A 178 -10.35 -19.05 -18.47
CA LYS A 178 -9.69 -19.73 -19.59
C LYS A 178 -9.89 -21.25 -19.53
N ALA A 179 -9.76 -21.85 -18.36
CA ALA A 179 -10.02 -23.27 -18.15
C ALA A 179 -11.51 -23.62 -18.38
N LYS A 180 -12.43 -22.79 -17.88
CA LYS A 180 -13.88 -22.91 -18.10
C LYS A 180 -14.25 -22.88 -19.58
N ALA A 181 -13.71 -21.92 -20.34
CA ALA A 181 -13.93 -21.84 -21.78
C ALA A 181 -13.38 -23.09 -22.51
N THR A 182 -12.25 -23.64 -22.06
CA THR A 182 -11.65 -24.85 -22.63
C THR A 182 -12.51 -26.09 -22.33
N VAL A 183 -13.00 -26.21 -21.11
CA VAL A 183 -13.96 -27.25 -20.67
C VAL A 183 -15.25 -27.18 -21.48
N PHE A 184 -15.87 -26.02 -21.57
CA PHE A 184 -17.16 -25.85 -22.24
C PHE A 184 -17.07 -26.17 -23.75
N ASN A 185 -15.99 -25.73 -24.39
CA ASN A 185 -15.71 -26.07 -25.79
C ASN A 185 -15.41 -27.56 -25.98
N GLN A 186 -14.86 -28.25 -24.96
CA GLN A 186 -14.61 -29.69 -25.00
C GLN A 186 -15.89 -30.48 -24.80
N GLN A 187 -16.73 -30.11 -23.84
CA GLN A 187 -18.03 -30.73 -23.61
C GLN A 187 -18.91 -30.69 -24.88
N ARG A 188 -18.87 -29.59 -25.64
CA ARG A 188 -19.54 -29.46 -26.94
C ARG A 188 -19.01 -30.41 -28.02
N LYS A 189 -17.72 -30.74 -28.00
CA LYS A 189 -17.05 -31.56 -29.03
C LYS A 189 -17.00 -33.05 -28.68
N ASN A 190 -16.79 -33.36 -27.40
CA ASN A 190 -16.68 -34.70 -26.85
C ASN A 190 -17.30 -34.69 -25.44
N PRO A 191 -18.58 -35.06 -25.30
CA PRO A 191 -19.17 -35.21 -23.98
C PRO A 191 -18.35 -36.23 -23.19
N ASN A 192 -18.08 -35.90 -21.93
CA ASN A 192 -17.38 -36.72 -20.95
C ASN A 192 -15.84 -36.80 -20.99
N LYS A 193 -15.12 -36.10 -21.89
CA LYS A 193 -13.63 -36.12 -21.93
C LYS A 193 -12.94 -34.84 -21.45
N VAL A 194 -12.08 -34.94 -20.44
CA VAL A 194 -11.15 -33.86 -20.04
C VAL A 194 -9.81 -34.04 -20.72
N THR A 195 -9.31 -33.00 -21.37
CA THR A 195 -7.98 -33.01 -21.99
C THR A 195 -6.86 -32.67 -21.02
N ARG A 196 -5.66 -33.12 -21.35
CA ARG A 196 -4.42 -32.76 -20.63
C ARG A 196 -4.19 -31.26 -20.50
N GLY A 197 -4.69 -30.45 -21.44
CA GLY A 197 -4.57 -28.98 -21.38
C GLY A 197 -5.41 -28.37 -20.25
N THR A 198 -6.65 -28.83 -20.10
CA THR A 198 -7.55 -28.44 -19.02
C THR A 198 -7.00 -28.86 -17.66
N PHE A 199 -6.55 -30.11 -17.55
CA PHE A 199 -5.95 -30.64 -16.32
C PHE A 199 -4.69 -29.84 -15.91
N LYS A 200 -3.80 -29.54 -16.87
CA LYS A 200 -2.64 -28.65 -16.62
C LYS A 200 -3.06 -27.26 -16.14
N GLY A 201 -4.14 -26.70 -16.68
CA GLY A 201 -4.70 -25.42 -16.23
C GLY A 201 -5.16 -25.48 -14.76
N LEU A 202 -5.86 -26.53 -14.38
CA LEU A 202 -6.33 -26.75 -13.00
C LEU A 202 -5.17 -26.95 -12.02
N VAL A 203 -4.15 -27.73 -12.39
CA VAL A 203 -2.93 -27.89 -11.59
C VAL A 203 -2.19 -26.56 -11.43
N ALA A 204 -2.15 -25.73 -12.47
CA ALA A 204 -1.54 -24.40 -12.39
C ALA A 204 -2.32 -23.47 -11.46
N ILE A 205 -3.66 -23.51 -11.49
CA ILE A 205 -4.53 -22.76 -10.57
C ILE A 205 -4.32 -23.24 -9.13
N GLN A 206 -4.33 -24.55 -8.89
CA GLN A 206 -4.14 -25.16 -7.56
C GLN A 206 -2.78 -24.77 -6.96
N LYS A 207 -1.68 -24.92 -7.70
CA LYS A 207 -0.34 -24.49 -7.25
C LYS A 207 -0.26 -23.00 -6.95
N LYS A 208 -0.90 -22.16 -7.77
CA LYS A 208 -0.94 -20.71 -7.52
C LYS A 208 -1.72 -20.40 -6.25
N MET A 209 -2.89 -21.00 -6.05
CA MET A 209 -3.68 -20.79 -4.82
C MET A 209 -2.96 -21.29 -3.57
N GLU A 210 -2.28 -22.44 -3.66
CA GLU A 210 -1.49 -23.00 -2.56
C GLU A 210 -0.33 -22.08 -2.16
N GLY A 211 0.39 -21.53 -3.13
CA GLY A 211 1.44 -20.53 -2.89
C GLY A 211 0.94 -19.22 -2.24
N LEU A 212 -0.37 -18.99 -2.24
CA LEU A 212 -1.01 -17.75 -1.77
C LEU A 212 -1.88 -17.91 -0.53
N SER A 213 -2.07 -19.16 -0.10
CA SER A 213 -2.69 -19.48 1.18
C SER A 213 -2.05 -18.72 2.37
N TYR A 214 -0.76 -18.38 2.26
CA TYR A 214 -0.06 -17.56 3.27
C TYR A 214 -0.52 -16.10 3.31
N LEU A 215 -0.83 -15.49 2.15
CA LEU A 215 -1.31 -14.11 2.08
C LEU A 215 -2.79 -14.03 2.43
N HIS A 216 -3.55 -15.09 2.13
CA HIS A 216 -4.98 -15.13 2.35
C HIS A 216 -5.40 -16.56 2.77
N SER A 217 -5.47 -16.80 4.08
CA SER A 217 -5.71 -18.12 4.68
C SER A 217 -7.00 -18.80 4.18
N SER A 218 -7.98 -18.02 3.73
CA SER A 218 -9.24 -18.50 3.20
C SER A 218 -9.21 -18.93 1.73
N LEU A 219 -8.05 -18.84 1.06
CA LEU A 219 -7.82 -19.54 -0.23
C LEU A 219 -7.48 -21.02 -0.03
N THR A 220 -7.13 -21.43 1.20
CA THR A 220 -6.76 -22.81 1.54
C THR A 220 -7.89 -23.82 1.26
N PRO A 221 -9.15 -23.58 1.69
CA PRO A 221 -10.24 -24.53 1.44
C PRO A 221 -10.55 -24.68 -0.05
N ALA A 222 -10.47 -23.58 -0.80
CA ALA A 222 -10.69 -23.59 -2.24
C ALA A 222 -9.55 -24.35 -2.97
N ALA A 223 -8.29 -24.14 -2.58
CA ALA A 223 -7.14 -24.88 -3.12
C ALA A 223 -7.24 -26.39 -2.84
N GLN A 224 -7.68 -26.77 -1.62
CA GLN A 224 -7.90 -28.17 -1.23
C GLN A 224 -9.00 -28.83 -2.08
N ARG A 225 -10.10 -28.12 -2.32
CA ARG A 225 -11.19 -28.64 -3.15
C ARG A 225 -10.77 -28.91 -4.60
N ILE A 226 -9.92 -28.05 -5.17
CA ILE A 226 -9.30 -28.32 -6.49
C ILE A 226 -8.39 -29.53 -6.42
N ALA A 227 -7.58 -29.65 -5.36
CA ALA A 227 -6.70 -30.80 -5.17
C ALA A 227 -7.50 -32.11 -5.06
N ASP A 228 -8.66 -32.10 -4.40
CA ASP A 228 -9.54 -33.27 -4.29
C ASP A 228 -10.14 -33.65 -5.64
N VAL A 229 -10.61 -32.67 -6.42
CA VAL A 229 -11.08 -32.91 -7.80
C VAL A 229 -9.93 -33.47 -8.65
N LEU A 230 -8.74 -32.88 -8.58
CA LEU A 230 -7.55 -33.36 -9.29
C LEU A 230 -7.14 -34.78 -8.89
N ARG A 231 -7.31 -35.18 -7.63
CA ARG A 231 -7.07 -36.57 -7.19
C ARG A 231 -8.12 -37.55 -7.72
N LYS A 232 -9.37 -37.12 -7.85
CA LYS A 232 -10.45 -37.94 -8.45
C LYS A 232 -10.28 -38.10 -9.97
N VAL A 233 -9.65 -37.13 -10.63
CA VAL A 233 -9.31 -37.17 -12.05
C VAL A 233 -7.95 -37.84 -12.21
N ASP A 234 -7.92 -39.17 -12.27
CA ASP A 234 -6.70 -39.96 -12.40
C ASP A 234 -6.15 -39.91 -13.84
N MET A 235 -5.56 -38.77 -14.25
CA MET A 235 -4.83 -38.66 -15.52
C MET A 235 -3.43 -39.29 -15.36
N ARG A 236 -3.25 -40.52 -15.86
CA ARG A 236 -1.94 -41.18 -15.86
C ARG A 236 -0.93 -40.43 -16.73
N ASP A 237 0.35 -40.50 -16.34
CA ASP A 237 1.43 -39.87 -17.09
C ASP A 237 1.49 -40.40 -18.53
N GLY A 238 1.30 -39.51 -19.50
CA GLY A 238 1.30 -39.82 -20.94
C GLY A 238 -0.08 -39.82 -21.61
N GLU A 239 -1.17 -39.79 -20.85
CA GLU A 239 -2.53 -39.84 -21.39
C GLU A 239 -2.99 -38.46 -21.92
N LYS A 240 -3.63 -38.44 -23.10
CA LYS A 240 -4.06 -37.20 -23.76
C LYS A 240 -5.40 -36.67 -23.21
N SER A 241 -6.24 -37.57 -22.71
CA SER A 241 -7.56 -37.27 -22.14
C SER A 241 -8.06 -38.40 -21.25
N THR A 242 -8.84 -38.07 -20.23
CA THR A 242 -9.51 -39.04 -19.34
C THR A 242 -11.02 -38.78 -19.33
N GLU A 243 -11.80 -39.85 -19.19
CA GLU A 243 -13.26 -39.76 -19.10
C GLU A 243 -13.68 -39.46 -17.65
N LEU A 244 -14.54 -38.46 -17.47
CA LEU A 244 -15.12 -38.11 -16.17
C LEU A 244 -16.59 -38.49 -16.12
N SER A 245 -17.06 -38.88 -14.93
CA SER A 245 -18.49 -39.07 -14.68
C SER A 245 -19.24 -37.74 -14.72
N GLU A 246 -20.56 -37.80 -14.93
CA GLU A 246 -21.42 -36.61 -14.94
C GLU A 246 -21.33 -35.80 -13.62
N GLN A 247 -21.18 -36.50 -12.49
CA GLN A 247 -21.00 -35.87 -11.19
C GLN A 247 -19.66 -35.12 -11.09
N GLN A 248 -18.58 -35.70 -11.61
CA GLN A 248 -17.26 -35.07 -11.63
C GLN A 248 -17.22 -33.85 -12.57
N TRP A 249 -17.98 -33.89 -13.66
CA TRP A 249 -18.17 -32.75 -14.56
C TRP A 249 -18.88 -31.59 -13.91
N PHE A 250 -19.99 -31.86 -13.23
CA PHE A 250 -20.74 -30.82 -12.53
C PHE A 250 -19.89 -30.19 -11.42
N GLU A 251 -19.15 -31.00 -10.65
CA GLU A 251 -18.24 -30.50 -9.61
C GLU A 251 -17.15 -29.60 -10.21
N LEU A 252 -16.57 -29.98 -11.35
CA LEU A 252 -15.56 -29.20 -12.06
C LEU A 252 -16.12 -27.88 -12.62
N GLU A 253 -17.29 -27.92 -13.25
CA GLU A 253 -17.94 -26.73 -13.83
C GLU A 253 -18.33 -25.72 -12.75
N LEU A 254 -18.90 -26.20 -11.65
CA LEU A 254 -19.26 -25.37 -10.49
C LEU A 254 -18.02 -24.69 -9.92
N LEU A 255 -16.95 -25.44 -9.71
CA LEU A 255 -15.71 -24.93 -9.14
C LEU A 255 -15.00 -23.95 -10.07
N LEU A 256 -14.96 -24.22 -11.38
CA LEU A 256 -14.43 -23.26 -12.36
C LEU A 256 -15.29 -22.01 -12.46
N SER A 257 -16.62 -22.13 -12.37
CA SER A 257 -17.51 -20.98 -12.37
C SER A 257 -17.34 -20.11 -11.12
N PHE A 258 -17.16 -20.73 -9.96
CA PHE A 258 -16.85 -20.04 -8.71
C PHE A 258 -15.49 -19.33 -8.78
N LEU A 259 -14.45 -20.00 -9.28
CA LEU A 259 -13.11 -19.41 -9.38
C LEU A 259 -12.99 -18.34 -10.46
N SER A 260 -13.86 -18.34 -11.47
CA SER A 260 -13.85 -17.34 -12.55
C SER A 260 -14.37 -15.98 -12.11
N ASP A 261 -14.98 -15.89 -10.92
CA ASP A 261 -15.56 -14.68 -10.37
C ASP A 261 -14.69 -14.14 -9.21
N PRO A 262 -13.94 -13.05 -9.42
CA PRO A 262 -13.05 -12.49 -8.40
C PRO A 262 -13.81 -11.94 -7.19
N GLU A 263 -15.05 -11.45 -7.37
CA GLU A 263 -15.88 -10.96 -6.25
C GLU A 263 -16.35 -12.13 -5.38
N GLN A 264 -16.73 -13.26 -5.97
CA GLN A 264 -17.13 -14.43 -5.18
C GLN A 264 -15.96 -15.08 -4.46
N LEU A 265 -14.78 -15.11 -5.08
CA LEU A 265 -13.54 -15.49 -4.42
C LEU A 265 -13.25 -14.56 -3.23
N SER A 266 -13.31 -13.24 -3.42
CA SER A 266 -13.10 -12.25 -2.37
C SER A 266 -14.12 -12.37 -1.22
N ASN A 267 -15.40 -12.54 -1.55
CA ASN A 267 -16.49 -12.65 -0.57
C ASN A 267 -16.44 -13.96 0.22
N TYR A 268 -16.16 -15.09 -0.43
CA TYR A 268 -15.91 -16.37 0.24
C TYR A 268 -14.70 -16.27 1.17
N ALA A 269 -13.65 -15.64 0.66
CA ALA A 269 -12.41 -15.48 1.38
C ALA A 269 -12.59 -14.56 2.61
N SER A 270 -13.42 -13.52 2.50
CA SER A 270 -13.79 -12.62 3.61
C SER A 270 -14.70 -13.31 4.64
N ARG A 271 -15.67 -14.14 4.19
CA ARG A 271 -16.54 -14.92 5.07
C ARG A 271 -15.78 -15.94 5.92
N CYS A 272 -14.87 -16.69 5.32
CA CYS A 272 -14.05 -17.66 6.07
C CYS A 272 -13.12 -16.97 7.09
N GLN A 273 -12.68 -15.72 6.86
CA GLN A 273 -11.93 -14.95 7.87
C GLN A 273 -12.81 -14.51 9.05
N SER A 274 -14.07 -14.16 8.79
CA SER A 274 -15.04 -13.84 9.84
C SER A 274 -15.42 -15.07 10.67
N GLU A 275 -15.52 -16.25 10.05
CA GLU A 275 -15.79 -17.53 10.72
C GLU A 275 -14.59 -18.01 11.53
N ALA A 276 -13.35 -17.86 11.03
CA ALA A 276 -12.14 -18.16 11.78
C ALA A 276 -11.94 -17.22 12.99
N SER A 277 -12.36 -15.96 12.88
CA SER A 277 -12.34 -15.00 14.01
C SER A 277 -13.51 -15.22 14.99
N GLY A 278 -14.67 -15.68 14.51
CA GLY A 278 -15.84 -16.01 15.34
C GLY A 278 -15.70 -17.34 16.09
N ALA A 279 -15.00 -18.33 15.52
CA ALA A 279 -14.71 -19.61 16.17
C ALA A 279 -13.76 -19.49 17.37
N ALA A 280 -12.98 -18.40 17.45
CA ALA A 280 -12.13 -18.10 18.60
C ALA A 280 -12.90 -17.54 19.82
N LEU A 281 -14.16 -17.11 19.64
CA LEU A 281 -14.97 -16.48 20.71
C LEU A 281 -16.13 -17.34 21.21
N ASN A 282 -16.35 -18.54 20.65
CA ASN A 282 -17.39 -19.46 21.11
C ASN A 282 -16.85 -20.89 21.21
N GLN A 283 -16.00 -21.12 22.20
CA GLN A 283 -15.94 -22.45 22.83
C GLN A 283 -16.97 -22.47 23.97
N PRO A 284 -17.94 -23.39 23.97
CA PRO A 284 -18.79 -23.59 25.14
C PRO A 284 -17.92 -24.18 26.25
N ALA A 285 -17.71 -23.38 27.30
CA ALA A 285 -17.21 -23.89 28.57
C ALA A 285 -18.32 -24.75 29.18
N ASP A 286 -18.23 -26.07 29.02
CA ASP A 286 -19.00 -26.95 29.89
C ASP A 286 -18.28 -28.25 30.24
N SER A 287 -18.48 -28.63 31.51
CA SER A 287 -18.11 -29.86 32.21
C SER A 287 -16.68 -30.01 32.77
N MET A 288 -16.50 -29.72 34.07
CA MET A 288 -16.55 -30.75 35.14
C MET A 288 -16.57 -30.06 36.51
N ALA A 289 -17.78 -29.89 37.07
CA ALA A 289 -18.00 -29.63 38.48
C ALA A 289 -18.44 -30.95 39.14
N GLU A 290 -17.48 -31.73 39.63
CA GLU A 290 -17.74 -32.83 40.55
C GLU A 290 -17.90 -32.22 41.96
N SER A 291 -19.12 -32.27 42.48
CA SER A 291 -19.47 -31.79 43.83
C SER A 291 -19.52 -32.97 44.79
N GLN A 292 -18.90 -32.86 45.98
CA GLN A 292 -19.39 -33.31 47.29
C GLN A 292 -18.29 -33.18 48.39
N PRO A 293 -18.61 -33.14 49.70
CA PRO A 293 -19.36 -32.10 50.41
C PRO A 293 -18.61 -31.60 51.68
N ALA A 294 -19.22 -30.62 52.36
CA ALA A 294 -18.72 -29.88 53.52
C ALA A 294 -18.41 -30.70 54.79
N GLU A 295 -17.42 -30.25 55.58
CA GLU A 295 -17.45 -30.31 57.04
C GLU A 295 -16.53 -29.24 57.70
N THR A 296 -17.18 -28.34 58.45
CA THR A 296 -16.78 -27.73 59.75
C THR A 296 -15.45 -26.97 59.96
N LEU A 297 -15.59 -25.64 60.14
CA LEU A 297 -14.85 -24.81 61.12
C LEU A 297 -15.17 -25.31 62.56
N PRO A 298 -14.25 -25.21 63.54
CA PRO A 298 -13.89 -23.93 64.19
C PRO A 298 -12.39 -23.92 64.62
N ASP A 299 -11.74 -22.97 65.29
CA ASP A 299 -12.05 -21.67 65.88
C ASP A 299 -10.71 -20.96 66.16
N ALA A 300 -10.79 -19.63 66.25
CA ALA A 300 -10.11 -18.77 67.22
C ALA A 300 -8.62 -18.32 67.10
N HIS A 301 -8.52 -17.01 67.44
CA HIS A 301 -7.43 -16.25 68.08
C HIS A 301 -6.32 -15.66 67.17
N SER A 302 -6.39 -14.33 66.93
CA SER A 302 -5.70 -13.24 67.68
C SER A 302 -4.23 -13.13 67.26
N ASP A 303 -3.60 -11.99 66.97
CA ASP A 303 -3.79 -10.62 67.41
C ASP A 303 -2.82 -9.71 66.63
N ASN A 304 -3.02 -8.40 66.77
CA ASN A 304 -2.04 -7.30 66.61
C ASN A 304 -1.67 -6.75 65.22
N VAL A 305 -2.45 -5.75 64.80
CA VAL A 305 -2.12 -4.30 64.88
C VAL A 305 -0.65 -3.94 65.12
N VAL A 306 -0.02 -3.20 64.19
CA VAL A 306 0.58 -1.87 64.45
C VAL A 306 0.46 -1.00 63.18
N LEU A 307 -0.37 0.03 63.27
CA LEU A 307 -0.26 1.29 62.53
C LEU A 307 0.66 2.22 63.32
N VAL A 308 1.60 2.92 62.67
CA VAL A 308 1.97 4.30 63.04
C VAL A 308 2.40 5.04 61.77
N SER A 309 1.63 6.10 61.47
CA SER A 309 1.89 7.25 60.58
C SER A 309 3.18 8.00 60.97
N THR A 310 3.77 8.96 60.27
CA THR A 310 3.24 10.24 59.77
C THR A 310 4.48 10.99 59.26
N GLU A 311 4.41 11.66 58.10
CA GLU A 311 4.50 13.15 58.00
C GLU A 311 5.94 13.70 57.95
N ALA A 312 6.28 14.83 57.34
CA ALA A 312 5.91 15.53 56.11
C ALA A 312 7.02 16.59 55.88
N ALA A 313 6.90 17.32 54.76
CA ALA A 313 7.42 18.68 54.54
C ALA A 313 8.95 18.82 54.36
N SER A 314 9.51 19.74 53.57
CA SER A 314 9.04 20.84 52.71
C SER A 314 10.32 21.49 52.13
N ALA A 315 10.23 22.07 50.93
CA ALA A 315 10.73 23.41 50.57
C ALA A 315 11.31 23.48 49.14
N ALA A 316 10.77 24.43 48.38
CA ALA A 316 11.08 24.79 46.99
C ALA A 316 12.17 25.91 46.93
N PRO A 317 12.21 26.81 45.91
CA PRO A 317 12.94 26.69 44.64
C PRO A 317 13.95 27.87 44.43
N THR A 318 14.23 28.23 43.16
CA THR A 318 14.96 29.42 42.61
C THR A 318 16.46 29.19 42.32
N THR A 319 16.95 29.24 41.08
CA THR A 319 17.26 30.49 40.34
C THR A 319 17.71 30.20 38.89
N SER A 320 17.30 31.05 37.96
CA SER A 320 17.96 31.27 36.64
C SER A 320 19.12 32.28 36.79
N PRO A 321 20.03 32.36 35.80
CA PRO A 321 20.08 33.60 35.03
C PRO A 321 20.40 33.43 33.52
N HIS A 322 20.14 34.54 32.84
CA HIS A 322 20.31 34.93 31.43
C HIS A 322 21.78 35.15 31.02
N PHE A 323 22.16 34.87 29.76
CA PHE A 323 23.19 35.58 28.93
C PHE A 323 23.09 35.02 27.49
N SER A 324 22.56 35.74 26.48
CA SER A 324 23.15 36.75 25.56
C SER A 324 24.06 36.20 24.44
N ALA A 325 23.94 36.87 23.29
CA ALA A 325 24.34 36.51 21.92
C ALA A 325 25.85 36.60 21.58
N ALA A 326 26.26 35.92 20.48
CA ALA A 326 27.04 36.43 19.33
C ALA A 326 27.89 35.33 18.66
N PHE A 327 27.59 35.04 17.38
CA PHE A 327 28.47 34.88 16.19
C PHE A 327 27.80 34.00 15.13
#